data_AF-A0A965P2Z7-F1
#
_entry.id   AF-A0A965P2Z7-F1
#
_cell.length_a   1.000
_cell.length_b   1.000
_cell.length_c   1.000
_cell.angle_alpha   90.00
_cell.angle_beta   90.00
_cell.angle_gamma   90.00
#
_symmetry.space_group_name_H-M   'P 1'
#
loop_
_entity.id
_entity.type
_entity.pdbx_description
1 polymer ?
#
loop_
_entity_poly.entity_id
_entity_poly.type
_entity_poly.pdbx_seq_one_letter_code
_entity_poly.pdbx_strand_id
1 'polypeptide(L)'
;MVDKARQGRLNRSRGNAFERETAKKHGGRRTGMYGGPDDVTVDGQFKIQTKVGTMFSNKYWGWLQKIIVQAGEIPYLVIGDAPGPGNQRRVMVIMDERDWLVVKEKAYGSTTEEEPQG
;
A
#
# COMPACT_ATOMS: atom_id res chain seq x y z
N MET A 1 -6.29 -16.13 -28.92
CA MET A 1 -6.61 -14.74 -28.55
C MET A 1 -7.41 -14.80 -27.25
N VAL A 2 -6.88 -14.31 -26.12
CA VAL A 2 -7.67 -14.30 -24.88
C VAL A 2 -8.81 -13.30 -25.07
N ASP A 3 -10.04 -13.77 -24.86
CA ASP A 3 -11.23 -12.92 -24.92
C ASP A 3 -11.05 -11.71 -23.99
N LYS A 4 -11.08 -10.51 -24.56
CA LYS A 4 -10.89 -9.24 -23.84
C LYS A 4 -11.89 -9.11 -22.69
N ALA A 5 -13.11 -9.62 -22.85
CA ALA A 5 -14.13 -9.60 -21.80
C ALA A 5 -13.73 -10.48 -20.61
N ARG A 6 -13.18 -11.68 -20.89
CA ARG A 6 -12.64 -12.57 -19.86
C ARG A 6 -11.47 -11.94 -19.14
N GLN A 7 -10.54 -11.30 -19.86
CA GLN A 7 -9.39 -10.62 -19.25
C GLN A 7 -9.82 -9.48 -18.32
N GLY A 8 -10.78 -8.66 -18.74
CA GLY A 8 -11.32 -7.59 -17.91
C GLY A 8 -11.96 -8.11 -16.62
N ARG A 9 -12.75 -9.18 -16.72
CA ARG A 9 -13.37 -9.85 -15.56
C ARG A 9 -12.33 -10.37 -14.57
N LEU A 10 -11.28 -11.03 -15.07
CA LEU A 10 -10.19 -11.55 -14.23
C LEU A 10 -9.42 -10.42 -13.53
N ASN A 11 -9.09 -9.35 -14.25
CA ASN A 11 -8.41 -8.19 -13.66
C ASN A 11 -9.25 -7.55 -12.54
N ARG A 12 -10.55 -7.37 -12.76
CA ARG A 12 -11.48 -6.87 -11.73
C ARG A 12 -11.53 -7.80 -10.53
N SER A 13 -11.59 -9.12 -10.74
CA SER A 13 -11.59 -10.10 -9.66
C SER A 13 -10.32 -10.03 -8.82
N ARG A 14 -9.15 -9.87 -9.46
CA ARG A 14 -7.85 -9.73 -8.77
C ARG A 14 -7.77 -8.44 -7.96
N GLY A 15 -8.22 -7.31 -8.53
CA GLY A 15 -8.31 -6.02 -7.82
C GLY A 15 -9.16 -6.14 -6.57
N ASN A 16 -10.41 -6.64 -6.70
CA ASN A 16 -11.31 -6.83 -5.58
C ASN A 16 -10.75 -7.75 -4.49
N ALA A 17 -9.97 -8.77 -4.86
CA ALA A 17 -9.33 -9.67 -3.91
C ALA A 17 -8.21 -8.94 -3.15
N PHE A 18 -7.39 -8.17 -3.84
CA PHE A 18 -6.32 -7.41 -3.23
C PHE A 18 -6.85 -6.31 -2.28
N GLU A 19 -7.92 -5.61 -2.66
CA GLU A 19 -8.59 -4.66 -1.75
C GLU A 19 -9.06 -5.31 -0.44
N ARG A 20 -9.60 -6.54 -0.51
CA ARG A 20 -10.02 -7.30 0.70
C ARG A 20 -8.82 -7.65 1.57
N GLU A 21 -7.73 -8.09 0.95
CA GLU A 21 -6.48 -8.40 1.66
C GLU A 21 -5.90 -7.15 2.33
N THR A 22 -5.83 -6.03 1.62
CA THR A 22 -5.37 -4.75 2.18
C THR A 22 -6.26 -4.30 3.33
N ALA A 23 -7.59 -4.33 3.17
CA ALA A 23 -8.52 -3.98 4.26
C ALA A 23 -8.24 -4.83 5.51
N LYS A 24 -8.06 -6.14 5.35
CA LYS A 24 -7.73 -7.05 6.45
C LYS A 24 -6.40 -6.72 7.12
N LYS A 25 -5.31 -6.56 6.35
CA LYS A 25 -3.97 -6.27 6.89
C LYS A 25 -3.91 -4.95 7.64
N HIS A 26 -4.63 -3.95 7.14
CA HIS A 26 -4.58 -2.60 7.69
C HIS A 26 -5.68 -2.34 8.72
N GLY A 27 -6.51 -3.32 9.08
CA GLY A 27 -7.61 -3.13 10.04
C GLY A 27 -8.64 -2.11 9.56
N GLY A 28 -8.92 -2.11 8.26
CA GLY A 28 -9.81 -1.15 7.61
C GLY A 28 -10.98 -1.81 6.88
N ARG A 29 -11.80 -0.99 6.24
CA ARG A 29 -12.92 -1.40 5.41
C ARG A 29 -12.73 -0.98 3.96
N ARG A 30 -13.27 -1.76 3.03
CA ARG A 30 -13.22 -1.42 1.60
C ARG A 30 -14.11 -0.23 1.27
N THR A 31 -13.65 0.62 0.37
CA THR A 31 -14.34 1.80 -0.17
C THR A 31 -14.34 1.85 -1.71
N GLY A 32 -13.58 0.99 -2.40
CA GLY A 32 -13.48 0.99 -3.88
C GLY A 32 -14.79 0.79 -4.65
N MET A 33 -15.81 0.18 -4.03
CA MET A 33 -17.15 0.01 -4.63
C MET A 33 -17.91 1.33 -4.81
N TYR A 34 -17.52 2.37 -4.10
CA TYR A 34 -18.15 3.70 -4.18
C TYR A 34 -17.58 4.54 -5.33
N GLY A 35 -16.57 4.04 -6.06
CA GLY A 35 -15.99 4.72 -7.22
C GLY A 35 -15.16 5.96 -6.87
N GLY A 36 -14.77 6.12 -5.59
CA GLY A 36 -13.89 7.19 -5.13
C GLY A 36 -12.42 6.94 -5.45
N PRO A 37 -11.54 7.89 -5.09
CA PRO A 37 -10.08 7.77 -5.29
C PRO A 37 -9.38 6.87 -4.27
N ASP A 38 -10.09 6.34 -3.26
CA ASP A 38 -9.58 5.38 -2.28
C ASP A 38 -10.30 4.03 -2.40
N ASP A 39 -9.57 2.95 -2.13
CA ASP A 39 -10.13 1.59 -2.16
C ASP A 39 -10.34 0.99 -0.77
N VAL A 40 -9.60 1.48 0.23
CA VAL A 40 -9.69 1.07 1.64
C VAL A 40 -9.57 2.29 2.55
N THR A 41 -10.36 2.31 3.62
CA THR A 41 -10.29 3.29 4.70
C THR A 41 -9.99 2.61 6.03
N VAL A 42 -9.05 3.16 6.78
CA VAL A 42 -8.81 2.89 8.20
C VAL A 42 -9.23 4.15 8.96
N ASP A 43 -10.36 4.07 9.68
CA ASP A 43 -10.98 5.25 10.27
C ASP A 43 -10.02 5.94 11.26
N GLY A 44 -9.88 7.26 11.13
CA GLY A 44 -8.94 8.06 11.94
C GLY A 44 -7.46 7.90 11.62
N GLN A 45 -7.07 7.03 10.67
CA GLN A 45 -5.66 6.77 10.35
C GLN A 45 -5.31 7.01 8.87
N PHE A 46 -5.93 6.26 7.94
CA PHE A 46 -5.47 6.22 6.55
C PHE A 46 -6.59 6.09 5.52
N LYS A 47 -6.34 6.67 4.34
CA LYS A 47 -7.04 6.40 3.08
C LYS A 47 -6.06 5.74 2.13
N ILE A 48 -6.41 4.57 1.60
CA ILE A 48 -5.50 3.71 0.86
C ILE A 48 -6.07 3.44 -0.52
N GLN A 49 -5.32 3.82 -1.54
CA GLN A 49 -5.52 3.34 -2.91
C GLN A 49 -4.62 2.12 -3.13
N THR A 50 -5.21 1.03 -3.61
CA THR A 50 -4.53 -0.21 -3.94
C THR A 50 -4.34 -0.34 -5.45
N LYS A 51 -3.24 -0.98 -5.85
CA LYS A 51 -2.99 -1.39 -7.23
C LYS A 51 -2.33 -2.76 -7.21
N VAL A 52 -2.79 -3.67 -8.07
CA VAL A 52 -2.21 -5.01 -8.23
C VAL A 52 -1.99 -5.29 -9.72
N GLY A 53 -0.87 -5.91 -10.05
CA GLY A 53 -0.48 -6.23 -11.42
C GLY A 53 0.79 -5.51 -11.85
N THR A 54 0.82 -4.98 -13.07
CA THR A 54 2.04 -4.48 -13.74
C THR A 54 2.51 -3.10 -13.27
N MET A 55 1.79 -2.46 -12.34
CA MET A 55 2.12 -1.13 -11.80
C MET A 55 3.29 -1.15 -10.80
N PHE A 56 3.72 -2.35 -10.35
CA PHE A 56 4.80 -2.49 -9.39
C PHE A 56 6.16 -2.16 -10.01
N SER A 57 6.89 -1.21 -9.42
CA SER A 57 8.21 -0.79 -9.90
C SER A 57 9.31 -1.75 -9.42
N ASN A 58 9.71 -2.67 -10.28
CA ASN A 58 10.85 -3.57 -10.02
C ASN A 58 12.17 -2.80 -9.80
N LYS A 59 12.30 -1.59 -10.34
CA LYS A 59 13.48 -0.74 -10.15
C LYS A 59 13.59 -0.27 -8.69
N TYR A 60 12.52 0.28 -8.15
CA TYR A 60 12.51 0.75 -6.76
C TYR A 60 12.59 -0.41 -5.77
N TRP A 61 11.92 -1.52 -6.09
CA TRP A 61 12.06 -2.76 -5.32
C TRP A 61 13.51 -3.24 -5.28
N GLY A 62 14.19 -3.31 -6.43
CA GLY A 62 15.59 -3.74 -6.51
C GLY A 62 16.55 -2.81 -5.79
N TRP A 63 16.26 -1.51 -5.67
CA TRP A 63 17.04 -0.59 -4.84
C TRP A 63 16.79 -0.81 -3.35
N LEU A 64 15.53 -0.96 -2.94
CA LEU A 64 15.15 -1.21 -1.56
C LEU A 64 15.77 -2.51 -1.03
N GLN A 65 15.74 -3.59 -1.81
CA GLN A 65 16.29 -4.91 -1.43
C GLN A 65 17.82 -4.93 -1.29
N LYS A 66 18.53 -3.92 -1.78
CA LYS A 66 19.99 -3.81 -1.63
C LYS A 66 20.44 -3.11 -0.36
N ILE A 67 19.51 -2.51 0.39
CA ILE A 67 19.81 -1.83 1.64
C ILE A 67 20.06 -2.91 2.70
N ILE A 68 21.29 -2.95 3.22
CA ILE A 68 21.66 -3.84 4.33
C ILE A 68 21.38 -3.09 5.63
N VAL A 69 20.60 -3.72 6.51
CA VAL A 69 20.19 -3.16 7.80
C VAL A 69 20.56 -4.11 8.94
N GLN A 70 20.73 -3.57 10.14
CA GLN A 70 20.93 -4.34 11.37
C GLN A 70 19.59 -4.73 12.01
N ALA A 71 19.64 -5.56 13.05
CA ALA A 71 18.46 -5.94 13.81
C ALA A 71 17.78 -4.71 14.42
N GLY A 72 16.49 -4.52 14.10
CA GLY A 72 15.68 -3.40 14.61
C GLY A 72 15.66 -2.17 13.70
N GLU A 73 16.48 -2.12 12.65
CA GLU A 73 16.44 -1.09 11.62
C GLU A 73 15.44 -1.44 10.52
N ILE A 74 14.79 -0.41 9.96
CA ILE A 74 13.82 -0.56 8.86
C ILE A 74 14.39 0.07 7.60
N PRO A 75 14.56 -0.69 6.49
CA PRO A 75 14.98 -0.12 5.23
C PRO A 75 13.85 0.70 4.60
N TYR A 76 14.17 1.90 4.13
CA TYR A 76 13.27 2.68 3.30
C TYR A 76 14.07 3.45 2.24
N LEU A 77 13.43 3.66 1.10
CA LEU A 77 13.97 4.41 -0.02
C LEU A 77 13.29 5.77 -0.09
N VAL A 78 14.07 6.84 -0.15
CA VAL A 78 13.56 8.21 -0.36
C VAL A 78 13.87 8.64 -1.79
N ILE A 79 12.83 9.02 -2.54
CA ILE A 79 12.95 9.48 -3.93
C ILE A 79 12.47 10.91 -4.00
N GLY A 80 13.35 11.82 -4.41
CA GLY A 80 12.99 13.19 -4.75
C GLY A 80 13.13 13.45 -6.24
N ASP A 81 12.34 14.38 -6.78
CA ASP A 81 12.61 14.94 -8.11
C ASP A 81 13.59 16.14 -8.05
N ALA A 82 13.93 16.69 -9.20
CA ALA A 82 14.81 17.85 -9.33
C ALA A 82 14.09 18.95 -10.12
N PRO A 83 13.08 19.61 -9.54
CA PRO A 83 12.42 20.69 -10.22
C PRO A 83 13.38 21.90 -10.21
N GLY A 84 13.44 22.64 -11.33
CA GLY A 84 14.39 23.74 -11.48
C GLY A 84 14.24 24.86 -10.43
N PRO A 85 15.07 25.90 -10.51
CA PRO A 85 15.10 26.99 -9.51
C PRO A 85 13.70 27.53 -9.17
N GLY A 86 13.46 27.80 -7.88
CA GLY A 86 12.21 28.37 -7.37
C GLY A 86 11.07 27.38 -7.15
N ASN A 87 11.23 26.10 -7.48
CA ASN A 87 10.20 25.08 -7.30
C ASN A 87 10.47 24.17 -6.09
N GLN A 88 9.41 23.77 -5.39
CA GLN A 88 9.51 22.81 -4.30
C GLN A 88 9.72 21.40 -4.84
N ARG A 89 10.73 20.70 -4.29
CA ARG A 89 10.98 19.28 -4.56
C ARG A 89 9.82 18.42 -4.06
N ARG A 90 9.33 17.53 -4.92
CA ARG A 90 8.42 16.44 -4.55
C ARG A 90 9.26 15.28 -4.03
N VAL A 91 8.89 14.73 -2.88
CA VAL A 91 9.60 13.61 -2.25
C VAL A 91 8.61 12.51 -1.90
N MET A 92 8.97 11.26 -2.19
CA MET A 92 8.23 10.06 -1.85
C MET A 92 9.12 9.13 -1.02
N VAL A 93 8.50 8.46 -0.04
CA VAL A 93 9.11 7.34 0.68
C VAL A 93 8.53 6.04 0.15
N ILE A 94 9.39 5.05 -0.08
CA ILE A 94 9.03 3.69 -0.46
C ILE A 94 9.57 2.74 0.60
N MET A 95 8.70 1.87 1.11
CA MET A 95 9.00 0.88 2.14
C MET A 95 8.27 -0.42 1.78
N ASP A 96 8.78 -1.57 2.24
CA ASP A 96 8.05 -2.84 2.16
C ASP A 96 6.76 -2.72 2.99
N GLU A 97 5.65 -3.32 2.53
CA GLU A 97 4.40 -3.29 3.28
C GLU A 97 4.57 -3.90 4.69
N ARG A 98 5.38 -4.96 4.82
CA ARG A 98 5.61 -5.63 6.11
C ARG A 98 6.27 -4.70 7.12
N ASP A 99 7.28 -3.96 6.68
CA ASP A 99 7.96 -2.98 7.50
C ASP A 99 7.05 -1.79 7.83
N TRP A 100 6.25 -1.36 6.86
CA TRP A 100 5.25 -0.32 7.08
C TRP A 100 4.22 -0.73 8.14
N LEU A 101 3.77 -1.98 8.16
CA LEU A 101 2.84 -2.46 9.19
C LEU A 101 3.46 -2.36 10.60
N VAL A 102 4.76 -2.60 10.75
CA VAL A 102 5.47 -2.40 12.03
C VAL A 102 5.51 -0.92 12.42
N VAL A 103 5.82 -0.02 11.48
CA VAL A 103 5.83 1.43 11.72
C VAL A 103 4.44 1.92 12.10
N LYS A 104 3.43 1.48 11.34
CA LYS A 104 2.02 1.80 11.56
C LYS A 104 1.60 1.38 12.97
N GLU A 105 1.87 0.14 13.37
CA GLU A 105 1.50 -0.37 14.69
C GLU A 105 2.15 0.44 15.82
N LYS A 106 3.42 0.82 15.67
CA LYS A 106 4.10 1.68 16.66
C LYS A 106 3.47 3.08 16.75
N ALA A 107 3.00 3.62 15.62
CA ALA A 107 2.45 4.98 15.56
C ALA A 107 0.98 5.07 16.00
N TYR A 108 0.18 4.03 15.71
CA TYR A 108 -1.28 4.06 15.88
C TYR A 108 -1.84 2.93 16.77
N GLY A 109 -0.98 2.04 17.30
CA GLY A 109 -1.38 0.85 18.04
C GLY A 109 -1.80 -0.33 17.15
N SER A 110 -2.04 -1.48 17.79
CA SER A 110 -2.62 -2.64 17.10
C SER A 110 -4.10 -2.39 16.80
N THR A 111 -4.58 -2.95 15.69
CA THR A 111 -5.98 -2.82 15.23
C THR A 111 -6.79 -4.09 15.49
N THR A 112 -6.30 -4.99 16.34
CA THR A 112 -7.08 -6.13 16.83
C THR A 112 -8.25 -5.60 17.66
N GLU A 113 -9.42 -5.55 17.03
CA GLU A 113 -10.70 -5.51 17.74
C GLU A 113 -10.68 -6.68 18.74
N GLU A 114 -10.77 -6.37 20.02
CA GLU A 114 -11.17 -7.36 21.02
C GLU A 114 -12.55 -7.86 20.58
N GLU A 115 -12.67 -9.14 20.22
CA GLU A 115 -13.98 -9.76 20.07
C GLU A 115 -14.73 -9.53 21.39
N PRO A 116 -15.95 -8.94 21.39
CA PRO A 116 -16.72 -8.85 22.60
C PRO A 116 -17.00 -10.26 23.07
N GLN A 117 -16.50 -10.61 24.26
CA GLN A 117 -16.81 -11.85 24.94
C GLN A 117 -18.32 -11.86 25.20
N GLY A 118 -19.05 -12.60 24.35
CA GLY A 118 -20.46 -12.96 24.55
C GLY A 118 -20.58 -14.31 25.21
#